data_AF-A0A2G8T3Z3-F1
#
_entry.id   AF-A0A2G8T3Z3-F1
#
_cell.length_a   1.000
_cell.length_b   1.000
_cell.length_c   1.000
_cell.angle_alpha   90.00
_cell.angle_beta   90.00
_cell.angle_gamma   90.00
#
_symmetry.space_group_name_H-M   'P 1'
#
loop_
_entity.id
_entity.type
_entity.pdbx_description
1 polymer ?
#
loop_
_entity_poly.entity_id
_entity_poly.type
_entity_poly.pdbx_seq_one_letter_code
_entity_poly.pdbx_strand_id
1 'polypeptide(L)'
;MSLVPKQATEKVTANRRMLAVEISANLKYHLNKGTVIEATAALETLLTNSDVDTSLPMSMVAPPYPAQYLRFGEAAMHYLTVPDSQAADSVFDGVFCFFTPDPARHAKGEAVWTLELVFISKRQDCHNGHVALLGETDRGSTTVGEWLSNVLNTVAEQPVDEFHQSMHAAVSYVVRVFLYMALKQARVMEQPEYDEALRRAAGLGERKRAKLLRKCASRYNSILVGPASVPLATAAGGAGSAVAPHWRRGHFRMQPFGAGNQQRKLIFVAPVLIHADQLQGDVPVPKPYRAGTLAASVV
;
A
#
# COMPACT_ATOMS: atom_id res chain seq x y z
N MET A 1 30.01 26.07 -31.97
CA MET A 1 28.90 25.18 -31.57
C MET A 1 29.12 24.82 -30.11
N SER A 2 28.34 25.38 -29.20
CA SER A 2 28.51 25.16 -27.75
C SER A 2 28.02 23.76 -27.40
N LEU A 3 28.95 22.86 -27.07
CA LEU A 3 28.63 21.53 -26.56
C LEU A 3 27.95 21.71 -25.21
N VAL A 4 26.64 21.47 -25.15
CA VAL A 4 25.93 21.37 -23.87
C VAL A 4 26.58 20.19 -23.10
N PRO A 5 27.07 20.40 -21.86
CA PRO A 5 27.75 19.36 -21.12
C PRO A 5 26.81 18.17 -20.89
N LYS A 6 27.33 16.94 -21.06
CA LYS A 6 26.58 15.67 -20.99
C LYS A 6 25.66 15.56 -19.75
N GLN A 7 26.14 16.04 -18.61
CA GLN A 7 25.37 16.11 -17.35
C GLN A 7 24.12 17.00 -17.41
N ALA A 8 24.17 18.11 -18.16
CA ALA A 8 23.01 18.98 -18.34
C ALA A 8 21.94 18.32 -19.23
N THR A 9 22.35 17.56 -20.25
CA THR A 9 21.45 16.80 -21.13
C THR A 9 20.78 15.64 -20.41
N GLU A 10 21.53 14.91 -19.57
CA GLU A 10 20.99 13.83 -18.72
C GLU A 10 19.97 14.36 -17.71
N LYS A 11 20.26 15.48 -17.04
CA LYS A 11 19.33 16.14 -16.11
C LYS A 11 18.04 16.62 -16.78
N VAL A 12 18.13 17.22 -17.97
CA VAL A 12 16.95 17.65 -18.73
C VAL A 12 16.10 16.44 -19.15
N THR A 13 16.72 15.33 -19.53
CA THR A 13 16.02 14.11 -19.92
C THR A 13 15.31 13.46 -18.73
N ALA A 14 15.97 13.40 -17.56
CA ALA A 14 15.36 12.91 -16.32
C ALA A 14 14.15 13.76 -15.91
N ASN A 15 14.28 15.09 -15.93
CA ASN A 15 13.18 16.01 -15.62
C ASN A 15 11.97 15.84 -16.56
N ARG A 16 12.22 15.62 -17.86
CA ARG A 16 11.14 15.37 -18.83
C ARG A 16 10.42 14.06 -18.58
N ARG A 17 11.15 12.99 -18.24
CA ARG A 17 10.55 11.69 -17.86
C ARG A 17 9.71 11.82 -16.60
N MET A 18 10.23 12.51 -15.58
CA MET A 18 9.51 12.80 -14.34
C MET A 18 8.17 13.50 -14.61
N LEU A 19 8.20 14.63 -15.34
CA LEU A 19 6.99 15.36 -15.71
C LEU A 19 6.01 14.49 -16.51
N ALA A 20 6.51 13.65 -17.41
CA ALA A 20 5.66 12.76 -18.18
C ALA A 20 4.93 11.75 -17.29
N VAL A 21 5.62 11.17 -16.29
CA VAL A 21 5.01 10.23 -15.34
C VAL A 21 3.99 10.94 -14.45
N GLU A 22 4.34 12.11 -13.89
CA GLU A 22 3.41 12.90 -13.06
C GLU A 22 2.14 13.26 -13.84
N ILE A 23 2.28 13.80 -15.05
CA ILE A 23 1.14 14.16 -15.90
C ILE A 23 0.33 12.92 -16.26
N SER A 24 0.97 11.82 -16.63
CA SER A 24 0.27 10.60 -17.04
C SER A 24 -0.49 9.95 -15.89
N ALA A 25 0.11 9.85 -14.71
CA ALA A 25 -0.56 9.29 -13.52
C ALA A 25 -1.79 10.13 -13.15
N ASN A 26 -1.65 11.46 -13.12
CA ASN A 26 -2.76 12.36 -12.82
C ASN A 26 -3.88 12.29 -13.88
N LEU A 27 -3.52 12.29 -15.18
CA LEU A 27 -4.51 12.14 -16.25
C LEU A 27 -5.23 10.79 -16.15
N LYS A 28 -4.48 9.68 -15.97
CA LYS A 28 -5.05 8.34 -15.83
C LYS A 28 -5.97 8.27 -14.61
N TYR A 29 -5.59 8.87 -13.49
CA TYR A 29 -6.43 8.97 -12.30
C TYR A 29 -7.74 9.72 -12.58
N HIS A 30 -7.67 10.93 -13.15
CA HIS A 30 -8.87 11.74 -13.40
C HIS A 30 -9.80 11.14 -14.47
N LEU A 31 -9.24 10.62 -15.57
CA LEU A 31 -10.02 10.00 -16.65
C LEU A 31 -10.76 8.76 -16.18
N ASN A 32 -10.22 8.03 -15.20
CA ASN A 32 -10.84 6.85 -14.62
C ASN A 32 -11.67 7.14 -13.35
N LYS A 33 -11.98 8.43 -13.08
CA LYS A 33 -12.73 8.87 -11.90
C LYS A 33 -12.13 8.33 -10.60
N GLY A 34 -10.82 8.52 -10.47
CA GLY A 34 -10.04 7.91 -9.39
C GLY A 34 -10.54 8.25 -7.99
N THR A 35 -10.34 7.29 -7.08
CA THR A 35 -10.79 7.37 -5.69
C THR A 35 -9.60 7.48 -4.74
N VAL A 36 -9.64 8.40 -3.77
CA VAL A 36 -8.66 8.44 -2.68
C VAL A 36 -9.09 7.47 -1.58
N ILE A 37 -8.17 6.61 -1.16
CA ILE A 37 -8.37 5.68 -0.05
C ILE A 37 -7.36 6.02 1.05
N GLU A 38 -7.86 6.11 2.27
CA GLU A 38 -7.08 6.34 3.48
C GLU A 38 -7.32 5.20 4.46
N ALA A 39 -6.26 4.69 5.08
CA ALA A 39 -6.40 3.77 6.19
C ALA A 39 -6.51 4.57 7.50
N THR A 40 -7.35 4.11 8.44
CA THR A 40 -7.31 4.64 9.80
C THR A 40 -5.94 4.36 10.42
N ALA A 41 -5.46 5.22 11.33
CA ALA A 41 -4.19 4.98 12.04
C ALA A 41 -4.13 3.61 12.73
N ALA A 42 -5.29 3.14 13.22
CA ALA A 42 -5.43 1.79 13.77
C ALA A 42 -5.23 0.71 12.71
N LEU A 43 -5.82 0.84 11.53
CA LEU A 43 -5.59 -0.11 10.44
C LEU A 43 -4.13 -0.09 9.98
N GLU A 44 -3.54 1.08 9.81
CA GLU A 44 -2.11 1.16 9.43
C GLU A 44 -1.24 0.40 10.41
N THR A 45 -1.45 0.61 11.72
CA THR A 45 -0.74 -0.11 12.78
C THR A 45 -0.97 -1.62 12.69
N LEU A 46 -2.21 -2.06 12.44
CA LEU A 46 -2.51 -3.48 12.27
C LEU A 46 -1.80 -4.07 11.04
N LEU A 47 -1.83 -3.36 9.91
CA LEU A 47 -1.29 -3.85 8.65
C LEU A 47 0.23 -3.85 8.62
N THR A 48 0.92 -2.81 9.11
CA THR A 48 2.40 -2.77 9.19
C THR A 48 2.93 -3.92 10.04
N ASN A 49 2.20 -4.31 11.09
CA ASN A 49 2.50 -5.44 11.96
C ASN A 49 1.94 -6.79 11.48
N SER A 50 1.53 -6.90 10.22
CA SER A 50 0.97 -8.13 9.63
C SER A 50 1.71 -8.61 8.40
N ASP A 51 1.64 -9.91 8.14
CA ASP A 51 2.16 -10.56 6.93
C ASP A 51 1.05 -10.99 5.97
N VAL A 52 1.45 -11.34 4.76
CA VAL A 52 0.58 -11.96 3.76
C VAL A 52 1.09 -13.37 3.51
N ASP A 53 0.22 -14.37 3.58
CA ASP A 53 0.54 -15.70 3.08
C ASP A 53 0.82 -15.62 1.58
N THR A 54 2.07 -15.90 1.19
CA THR A 54 2.54 -15.74 -0.18
C THR A 54 1.87 -16.70 -1.16
N SER A 55 1.21 -17.76 -0.66
CA SER A 55 0.43 -18.71 -1.47
C SER A 55 -0.96 -18.21 -1.83
N LEU A 56 -1.41 -17.07 -1.28
CA LEU A 56 -2.69 -16.47 -1.66
C LEU A 56 -2.71 -16.16 -3.17
N PRO A 57 -3.79 -16.45 -3.89
CA PRO A 57 -3.88 -16.11 -5.30
C PRO A 57 -4.12 -14.61 -5.47
N MET A 58 -3.53 -14.02 -6.52
CA MET A 58 -3.72 -12.62 -6.89
C MET A 58 -5.18 -12.27 -7.23
N SER A 59 -6.00 -13.28 -7.54
CA SER A 59 -7.46 -13.12 -7.68
C SER A 59 -8.14 -12.52 -6.44
N MET A 60 -7.53 -12.64 -5.25
CA MET A 60 -8.01 -12.04 -4.00
C MET A 60 -7.51 -10.62 -3.79
N VAL A 61 -6.40 -10.25 -4.43
CA VAL A 61 -5.83 -8.90 -4.39
C VAL A 61 -6.53 -8.09 -5.47
N ALA A 62 -7.77 -7.71 -5.21
CA ALA A 62 -8.61 -6.96 -6.13
C ALA A 62 -8.70 -5.49 -5.72
N PRO A 63 -8.05 -4.57 -6.44
CA PRO A 63 -8.33 -3.14 -6.37
C PRO A 63 -9.84 -2.88 -6.51
N PRO A 64 -10.48 -2.20 -5.54
CA PRO A 64 -11.92 -1.98 -5.58
C PRO A 64 -12.35 -0.99 -6.68
N TYR A 65 -11.43 -0.14 -7.16
CA TYR A 65 -11.69 0.85 -8.21
C TYR A 65 -10.69 0.69 -9.37
N PRO A 66 -11.07 1.09 -10.60
CA PRO A 66 -10.15 1.04 -11.76
C PRO A 66 -8.90 1.92 -11.60
N ALA A 67 -9.06 3.06 -10.93
CA ALA A 67 -7.99 3.94 -10.52
C ALA A 67 -8.21 4.40 -9.08
N GLN A 68 -7.15 4.39 -8.30
CA GLN A 68 -7.21 4.79 -6.90
C GLN A 68 -5.86 5.31 -6.43
N TYR A 69 -5.89 6.18 -5.44
CA TYR A 69 -4.71 6.66 -4.75
C TYR A 69 -4.79 6.21 -3.31
N LEU A 70 -3.85 5.36 -2.89
CA LEU A 70 -3.69 5.02 -1.48
C LEU A 70 -2.80 6.10 -0.86
N ARG A 71 -3.38 6.91 0.03
CA ARG A 71 -2.60 7.86 0.81
C ARG A 71 -2.05 7.16 2.06
N PHE A 72 -0.76 7.35 2.32
CA PHE A 72 -0.14 6.83 3.53
C PHE A 72 -0.27 7.84 4.67
N GLY A 73 -0.73 7.36 5.82
CA GLY A 73 -0.66 8.08 7.07
C GLY A 73 0.71 7.93 7.73
N GLU A 74 0.87 8.58 8.89
CA GLU A 74 2.14 8.63 9.63
C GLU A 74 2.71 7.24 9.93
N ALA A 75 1.86 6.28 10.31
CA ALA A 75 2.33 4.94 10.69
C ALA A 75 2.82 4.15 9.47
N ALA A 76 2.15 4.29 8.33
CA ALA A 76 2.62 3.71 7.07
C ALA A 76 3.88 4.42 6.57
N MET A 77 3.92 5.75 6.56
CA MET A 77 5.09 6.54 6.14
C MET A 77 6.36 6.17 6.90
N HIS A 78 6.26 5.99 8.23
CA HIS A 78 7.40 5.59 9.05
C HIS A 78 7.96 4.21 8.69
N TYR A 79 7.13 3.32 8.13
CA TYR A 79 7.50 1.98 7.71
C TYR A 79 7.91 1.91 6.23
N LEU A 80 7.46 2.85 5.39
CA LEU A 80 7.58 2.82 3.94
C LEU A 80 8.61 3.84 3.43
N THR A 81 9.88 3.44 3.51
CA THR A 81 11.03 4.26 3.09
C THR A 81 11.24 4.22 1.58
N VAL A 82 11.68 5.35 1.01
CA VAL A 82 12.13 5.40 -0.39
C VAL A 82 13.50 4.72 -0.50
N PRO A 83 13.72 3.84 -1.50
CA PRO A 83 15.02 3.25 -1.77
C PRO A 83 16.15 4.27 -1.95
N ASP A 84 17.39 3.87 -1.62
CA ASP A 84 18.65 4.58 -1.91
C ASP A 84 18.70 6.08 -1.58
N SER A 85 17.85 6.52 -0.67
CA SER A 85 17.80 7.91 -0.26
C SER A 85 18.78 8.18 0.87
N GLN A 86 19.62 9.19 0.68
CA GLN A 86 20.53 9.67 1.72
C GLN A 86 19.85 10.61 2.73
N ALA A 87 18.59 10.96 2.51
CA ALA A 87 17.82 11.78 3.44
C ALA A 87 17.05 10.86 4.40
N ALA A 88 17.32 10.98 5.70
CA ALA A 88 16.69 10.17 6.75
C ALA A 88 15.14 10.22 6.79
N ASP A 89 14.52 11.22 6.13
CA ASP A 89 13.06 11.44 6.11
C ASP A 89 12.40 11.14 4.74
N SER A 90 13.07 10.41 3.84
CA SER A 90 12.47 10.07 2.55
C SER A 90 11.47 8.93 2.68
N VAL A 91 10.20 9.28 2.74
CA VAL A 91 9.08 8.35 2.84
C VAL A 91 8.17 8.50 1.62
N PHE A 92 7.48 7.42 1.26
CA PHE A 92 6.41 7.53 0.27
C PHE A 92 5.19 8.23 0.89
N ASP A 93 4.59 9.16 0.15
CA ASP A 93 3.34 9.81 0.55
C ASP A 93 2.10 8.97 0.23
N GLY A 94 2.24 8.10 -0.74
CA GLY A 94 1.18 7.25 -1.22
C GLY A 94 1.54 6.63 -2.56
N VAL A 95 0.55 6.01 -3.17
CA VAL A 95 0.72 5.27 -4.41
C VAL A 95 -0.55 5.37 -5.25
N PHE A 96 -0.37 5.69 -6.53
CA PHE A 96 -1.42 5.48 -7.51
C PHE A 96 -1.44 4.01 -7.89
N CYS A 97 -2.62 3.42 -7.84
CA CYS A 97 -2.86 2.04 -8.28
C CYS A 97 -3.84 2.06 -9.44
N PHE A 98 -3.40 1.54 -10.58
CA PHE A 98 -4.25 1.38 -11.75
C PHE A 98 -4.39 -0.10 -12.05
N PHE A 99 -5.64 -0.56 -12.14
CA PHE A 99 -5.94 -1.94 -12.43
C PHE A 99 -6.69 -2.04 -13.75
N THR A 100 -5.96 -2.40 -14.80
CA THR A 100 -6.45 -2.32 -16.18
C THR A 100 -6.34 -3.68 -16.87
N PRO A 101 -7.36 -4.12 -17.62
CA PRO A 101 -7.22 -5.28 -18.47
C PRO A 101 -6.26 -4.95 -19.62
N ASP A 102 -5.46 -5.93 -20.09
CA ASP A 102 -4.67 -5.77 -21.30
C ASP A 102 -5.59 -5.92 -22.52
N PRO A 103 -5.92 -4.84 -23.26
CA PRO A 103 -6.89 -4.92 -24.35
C PRO A 103 -6.39 -5.76 -25.53
N ALA A 104 -5.08 -5.81 -25.77
CA ALA A 104 -4.50 -6.51 -26.92
C ALA A 104 -4.50 -8.02 -26.70
N ARG A 105 -4.22 -8.47 -25.47
CA ARG A 105 -4.29 -9.88 -25.09
C ARG A 105 -5.71 -10.35 -24.81
N HIS A 106 -6.54 -9.48 -24.25
CA HIS A 106 -7.97 -9.75 -24.06
C HIS A 106 -8.69 -9.95 -25.40
N ALA A 107 -8.28 -9.24 -26.46
CA ALA A 107 -8.79 -9.47 -27.82
C ALA A 107 -8.44 -10.87 -28.39
N LYS A 108 -7.41 -11.52 -27.84
CA LYS A 108 -7.00 -12.90 -28.18
C LYS A 108 -7.59 -13.96 -27.25
N GLY A 109 -8.47 -13.57 -26.32
CA GLY A 109 -9.10 -14.46 -25.34
C GLY A 109 -8.29 -14.71 -24.08
N GLU A 110 -7.16 -14.02 -23.89
CA GLU A 110 -6.35 -14.12 -22.66
C GLU A 110 -6.82 -13.10 -21.62
N ALA A 111 -7.21 -13.57 -20.43
CA ALA A 111 -7.65 -12.71 -19.33
C ALA A 111 -6.45 -12.15 -18.55
N VAL A 112 -5.65 -11.30 -19.19
CA VAL A 112 -4.49 -10.65 -18.53
C VAL A 112 -4.89 -9.28 -18.01
N TRP A 113 -4.53 -9.02 -16.76
CA TRP A 113 -4.69 -7.75 -16.09
C TRP A 113 -3.35 -7.21 -15.63
N THR A 114 -3.26 -5.90 -15.56
CA THR A 114 -2.07 -5.20 -15.12
C THR A 114 -2.41 -4.37 -13.89
N LEU A 115 -1.65 -4.58 -12.82
CA LEU A 115 -1.61 -3.73 -11.65
C LEU A 115 -0.37 -2.84 -11.77
N GLU A 116 -0.59 -1.57 -12.11
CA GLU A 116 0.44 -0.54 -12.11
C GLU A 116 0.42 0.19 -10.77
N LEU A 117 1.60 0.33 -10.17
CA LEU A 117 1.82 1.03 -8.91
C LEU A 117 2.80 2.18 -9.14
N VAL A 118 2.36 3.43 -8.96
CA VAL A 118 3.22 4.60 -9.03
C VAL A 118 3.32 5.21 -7.65
N PHE A 119 4.34 4.81 -6.91
CA PHE A 119 4.67 5.35 -5.59
C PHE A 119 5.20 6.76 -5.75
N ILE A 120 4.74 7.69 -4.90
CA ILE A 120 5.10 9.11 -4.96
C ILE A 120 5.74 9.53 -3.65
N SER A 121 6.77 10.38 -3.75
CA SER A 121 7.49 11.02 -2.66
C SER A 121 7.44 12.54 -2.86
N LYS A 122 7.10 13.30 -1.82
CA LYS A 122 7.08 14.77 -1.81
C LYS A 122 8.47 15.39 -1.98
N ARG A 123 9.54 14.63 -1.75
CA ARG A 123 10.91 15.11 -1.90
C ARG A 123 11.47 14.61 -3.22
N GLN A 124 12.09 15.50 -4.00
CA GLN A 124 12.88 15.12 -5.17
C GLN A 124 14.14 14.39 -4.69
N ASP A 125 14.00 13.10 -4.42
CA ASP A 125 15.08 12.15 -4.16
C ASP A 125 15.70 11.65 -5.48
N CYS A 126 16.68 10.75 -5.38
CA CYS A 126 17.35 10.11 -6.54
C CYS A 126 16.40 9.38 -7.49
N HIS A 127 15.15 9.13 -7.09
CA HIS A 127 14.09 8.52 -7.88
C HIS A 127 13.21 9.55 -8.60
N ASN A 128 13.62 10.83 -8.66
CA ASN A 128 12.82 11.91 -9.23
C ASN A 128 11.41 11.98 -8.61
N GLY A 129 11.29 11.69 -7.30
CA GLY A 129 10.03 11.79 -6.55
C GLY A 129 9.00 10.68 -6.85
N HIS A 130 9.34 9.63 -7.60
CA HIS A 130 8.44 8.49 -7.80
C HIS A 130 9.14 7.16 -8.11
N VAL A 131 8.47 6.04 -7.82
CA VAL A 131 8.87 4.69 -8.26
C VAL A 131 7.67 4.02 -8.92
N ALA A 132 7.81 3.66 -10.19
CA ALA A 132 6.77 2.97 -10.96
C ALA A 132 7.07 1.47 -11.07
N LEU A 133 6.11 0.64 -10.67
CA LEU A 133 6.17 -0.81 -10.75
C LEU A 133 4.98 -1.32 -11.57
N LEU A 134 5.20 -2.34 -12.40
CA LEU A 134 4.19 -2.95 -13.23
C LEU A 134 4.14 -4.45 -12.97
N GLY A 135 2.97 -4.97 -12.63
CA GLY A 135 2.76 -6.39 -12.42
C GLY A 135 1.60 -6.93 -13.23
N GLU A 136 1.84 -7.98 -14.02
CA GLU A 136 0.80 -8.71 -14.72
C GLU A 136 0.20 -9.80 -13.82
N THR A 137 -1.11 -10.02 -13.92
CA THR A 137 -1.81 -11.13 -13.28
C THR A 137 -2.94 -11.62 -14.18
N ASP A 138 -3.14 -12.92 -14.19
CA ASP A 138 -4.27 -13.58 -14.84
C ASP A 138 -5.57 -13.50 -14.02
N ARG A 139 -5.56 -12.86 -12.83
CA ARG A 139 -6.60 -13.01 -11.80
C ARG A 139 -6.96 -14.47 -11.50
N GLY A 140 -6.00 -15.36 -11.71
CA GLY A 140 -6.13 -16.80 -11.62
C GLY A 140 -5.27 -17.33 -10.49
N SER A 141 -4.40 -18.28 -10.82
CA SER A 141 -3.62 -19.03 -9.83
C SER A 141 -2.29 -18.39 -9.46
N THR A 142 -1.85 -17.33 -10.17
CA THR A 142 -0.61 -16.63 -9.80
C THR A 142 -0.68 -16.22 -8.34
N THR A 143 0.28 -16.67 -7.56
CA THR A 143 0.32 -16.39 -6.13
C THR A 143 0.86 -14.98 -5.87
N VAL A 144 0.54 -14.41 -4.70
CA VAL A 144 1.07 -13.11 -4.26
C VAL A 144 2.59 -13.14 -4.23
N GLY A 145 3.21 -14.24 -3.78
CA GLY A 145 4.66 -14.37 -3.72
C GLY A 145 5.32 -14.37 -5.09
N GLU A 146 4.78 -15.14 -6.03
CA GLU A 146 5.25 -15.16 -7.42
C GLU A 146 5.10 -13.78 -8.07
N TRP A 147 3.92 -13.17 -7.92
CA TRP A 147 3.64 -11.85 -8.47
C TRP A 147 4.59 -10.78 -7.91
N LEU A 148 4.78 -10.75 -6.59
CA LEU A 148 5.67 -9.80 -5.93
C LEU A 148 7.12 -9.96 -6.40
N SER A 149 7.59 -11.20 -6.51
CA SER A 149 8.94 -11.49 -7.01
C SER A 149 9.12 -10.97 -8.44
N ASN A 150 8.15 -11.22 -9.32
CA ASN A 150 8.20 -10.78 -10.71
C ASN A 150 8.20 -9.24 -10.84
N VAL A 151 7.35 -8.56 -10.08
CA VAL A 151 7.28 -7.10 -10.05
C VAL A 151 8.61 -6.49 -9.63
N LEU A 152 9.23 -7.01 -8.58
CA LEU A 152 10.48 -6.47 -8.04
C LEU A 152 11.67 -6.76 -8.96
N ASN A 153 11.74 -7.97 -9.53
CA ASN A 153 12.79 -8.37 -10.48
C ASN A 153 12.77 -7.54 -11.78
N THR A 154 11.61 -6.98 -12.16
CA THR A 154 11.48 -6.17 -13.39
C THR A 154 12.20 -4.82 -13.28
N VAL A 155 12.42 -4.31 -12.06
CA VAL A 155 12.98 -2.97 -11.82
C VAL A 155 14.40 -3.04 -11.24
N ALA A 156 14.85 -4.23 -10.85
CA ALA A 156 16.17 -4.46 -10.30
C ALA A 156 17.24 -4.67 -11.38
N GLU A 157 17.83 -3.58 -11.87
CA GLU A 157 19.15 -3.63 -12.52
C GLU A 157 20.30 -3.56 -11.47
N GLN A 158 19.97 -3.40 -10.18
CA GLN A 158 20.91 -3.14 -9.08
C GLN A 158 21.05 -4.32 -8.10
N PRO A 159 22.18 -4.44 -7.36
CA PRO A 159 22.37 -5.49 -6.35
C PRO A 159 21.25 -5.50 -5.30
N VAL A 160 20.98 -6.71 -4.79
CA VAL A 160 19.67 -7.17 -4.34
C VAL A 160 19.14 -6.59 -3.01
N ASP A 161 19.85 -5.73 -2.29
CA ASP A 161 19.57 -5.68 -0.83
C ASP A 161 18.58 -4.59 -0.39
N GLU A 162 18.89 -3.29 -0.56
CA GLU A 162 18.09 -2.21 0.09
C GLU A 162 16.86 -1.79 -0.72
N PHE A 163 16.99 -1.69 -2.06
CA PHE A 163 15.89 -1.38 -2.95
C PHE A 163 14.77 -2.43 -2.86
N HIS A 164 15.13 -3.72 -2.98
CA HIS A 164 14.15 -4.80 -2.92
C HIS A 164 13.45 -4.84 -1.58
N GLN A 165 14.17 -4.66 -0.46
CA GLN A 165 13.56 -4.70 0.85
C GLN A 165 12.53 -3.56 1.02
N SER A 166 12.89 -2.34 0.62
CA SER A 166 12.02 -1.16 0.70
C SER A 166 10.79 -1.32 -0.20
N MET A 167 10.98 -1.71 -1.45
CA MET A 167 9.88 -1.91 -2.40
C MET A 167 9.02 -3.13 -2.04
N HIS A 168 9.60 -4.21 -1.51
CA HIS A 168 8.85 -5.34 -0.99
C HIS A 168 7.93 -4.92 0.15
N ALA A 169 8.41 -4.12 1.10
CA ALA A 169 7.59 -3.58 2.18
C ALA A 169 6.43 -2.71 1.66
N ALA A 170 6.72 -1.82 0.70
CA ALA A 170 5.75 -0.92 0.08
C ALA A 170 4.67 -1.66 -0.71
N VAL A 171 5.05 -2.57 -1.61
CA VAL A 171 4.09 -3.36 -2.39
C VAL A 171 3.29 -4.29 -1.48
N SER A 172 3.94 -4.95 -0.51
CA SER A 172 3.23 -5.80 0.46
C SER A 172 2.22 -5.00 1.29
N TYR A 173 2.50 -3.74 1.62
CA TYR A 173 1.53 -2.87 2.29
C TYR A 173 0.31 -2.61 1.43
N VAL A 174 0.50 -2.26 0.15
CA VAL A 174 -0.59 -2.07 -0.81
C VAL A 174 -1.46 -3.33 -0.93
N VAL A 175 -0.82 -4.50 -1.08
CA VAL A 175 -1.51 -5.79 -1.13
C VAL A 175 -2.34 -6.03 0.14
N ARG A 176 -1.79 -5.76 1.33
CA ARG A 176 -2.49 -5.89 2.61
C ARG A 176 -3.72 -4.99 2.70
N VAL A 177 -3.65 -3.75 2.19
CA VAL A 177 -4.80 -2.84 2.14
C VAL A 177 -5.91 -3.43 1.26
N PHE A 178 -5.60 -3.92 0.06
CA PHE A 178 -6.60 -4.52 -0.83
C PHE A 178 -7.20 -5.81 -0.27
N LEU A 179 -6.37 -6.68 0.32
CA LEU A 179 -6.84 -7.88 1.00
C LEU A 179 -7.76 -7.54 2.18
N TYR A 180 -7.45 -6.49 2.94
CA TYR A 180 -8.32 -6.03 4.02
C TYR A 180 -9.68 -5.56 3.47
N MET A 181 -9.69 -4.75 2.42
CA MET A 181 -10.93 -4.27 1.79
C MET A 181 -11.77 -5.40 1.17
N ALA A 182 -11.14 -6.50 0.75
CA ALA A 182 -11.82 -7.68 0.25
C ALA A 182 -12.51 -8.52 1.35
N LEU A 183 -12.25 -8.25 2.63
CA LEU A 183 -12.93 -8.93 3.72
C LEU A 183 -14.40 -8.50 3.81
N LYS A 184 -15.31 -9.45 4.03
CA LYS A 184 -16.74 -9.16 4.20
C LYS A 184 -17.03 -8.20 5.36
N GLN A 185 -16.20 -8.22 6.40
CA GLN A 185 -16.31 -7.39 7.59
C GLN A 185 -15.45 -6.11 7.53
N ALA A 186 -14.86 -5.80 6.38
CA ALA A 186 -14.07 -4.58 6.22
C ALA A 186 -14.94 -3.35 6.48
N ARG A 187 -14.45 -2.47 7.36
CA ARG A 187 -15.07 -1.16 7.58
C ARG A 187 -14.57 -0.22 6.49
N VAL A 188 -15.50 0.31 5.70
CA VAL A 188 -15.25 1.23 4.58
C VAL A 188 -16.27 2.36 4.72
N MET A 189 -15.79 3.60 4.87
CA MET A 189 -16.62 4.78 5.13
C MET A 189 -16.29 5.88 4.13
N GLU A 190 -17.29 6.43 3.46
CA GLU A 190 -17.10 7.60 2.59
C GLU A 190 -16.92 8.88 3.42
N GLN A 191 -15.99 9.73 2.98
CA GLN A 191 -15.70 11.04 3.55
C GLN A 191 -15.82 12.11 2.46
N PRO A 192 -17.04 12.62 2.18
CA PRO A 192 -17.28 13.59 1.12
C PRO A 192 -16.93 15.03 1.56
N GLU A 193 -15.76 15.24 2.17
CA GLU A 193 -15.40 16.51 2.80
C GLU A 193 -15.39 17.70 1.84
N TYR A 194 -14.94 17.48 0.60
CA TYR A 194 -14.91 18.50 -0.43
C TYR A 194 -16.33 18.87 -0.87
N ASP A 195 -17.17 17.88 -1.16
CA ASP A 195 -18.55 18.11 -1.59
C ASP A 195 -19.39 18.78 -0.49
N GLU A 196 -19.19 18.37 0.76
CA GLU A 196 -19.80 19.03 1.91
C GLU A 196 -19.34 20.47 2.07
N ALA A 197 -18.05 20.74 1.89
CA ALA A 197 -17.52 22.10 1.93
C ALA A 197 -18.12 22.96 0.82
N LEU A 198 -18.27 22.41 -0.39
CA LEU A 198 -18.90 23.09 -1.51
C LEU A 198 -20.39 23.38 -1.26
N ARG A 199 -21.13 22.40 -0.73
CA ARG A 199 -22.54 22.59 -0.32
C ARG A 199 -22.70 23.68 0.73
N ARG A 200 -21.82 23.71 1.74
CA ARG A 200 -21.79 24.78 2.75
C ARG A 200 -21.48 26.16 2.14
N ALA A 201 -20.69 26.20 1.06
CA ALA A 201 -20.34 27.44 0.37
C ALA A 201 -21.49 28.02 -0.47
N ALA A 202 -22.40 27.19 -0.97
CA ALA A 202 -23.44 27.57 -1.93
C ALA A 202 -24.45 28.60 -1.39
N GLY A 203 -24.73 28.60 -0.09
CA GLY A 203 -25.64 29.55 0.56
C GLY A 203 -24.99 30.83 1.09
N LEU A 204 -23.69 31.04 0.85
CA LEU A 204 -22.95 32.18 1.42
C LEU A 204 -22.81 33.31 0.41
N GLY A 205 -22.90 34.55 0.89
CA GLY A 205 -22.52 35.74 0.11
C GLY A 205 -21.06 35.69 -0.36
N GLU A 206 -20.78 36.33 -1.49
CA GLU A 206 -19.54 36.22 -2.28
C GLU A 206 -18.25 36.21 -1.45
N ARG A 207 -18.06 37.20 -0.57
CA ARG A 207 -16.86 37.32 0.29
C ARG A 207 -16.70 36.15 1.27
N LYS A 208 -17.82 35.66 1.84
CA LYS A 208 -17.81 34.52 2.78
C LYS A 208 -17.58 33.21 2.02
N ARG A 209 -18.18 33.06 0.82
CA ARG A 209 -17.96 31.94 -0.09
C ARG A 209 -16.50 31.83 -0.51
N ALA A 210 -15.89 32.92 -0.99
CA ALA A 210 -14.48 32.94 -1.40
C ALA A 210 -13.53 32.57 -0.25
N LYS A 211 -13.79 33.08 0.96
CA LYS A 211 -13.01 32.73 2.16
C LYS A 211 -13.15 31.24 2.53
N LEU A 212 -14.35 30.67 2.42
CA LEU A 212 -14.61 29.26 2.71
C LEU A 212 -13.93 28.36 1.65
N LEU A 213 -14.11 28.66 0.37
CA LEU A 213 -13.50 27.88 -0.73
C LEU A 213 -11.98 27.90 -0.65
N ARG A 214 -11.35 29.05 -0.34
CA ARG A 214 -9.90 29.13 -0.14
C ARG A 214 -9.42 28.23 1.01
N LYS A 215 -10.20 28.11 2.10
CA LYS A 215 -9.89 27.21 3.22
C LYS A 215 -10.10 25.73 2.87
N CYS A 216 -10.94 25.43 1.90
CA CYS A 216 -11.28 24.05 1.52
C CYS A 216 -10.56 23.58 0.25
N ALA A 217 -9.70 24.41 -0.36
CA ALA A 217 -9.02 24.12 -1.61
C ALA A 217 -8.09 22.89 -1.53
N SER A 218 -7.65 22.50 -0.34
CA SER A 218 -6.84 21.29 -0.10
C SER A 218 -7.66 20.08 0.33
N ARG A 219 -8.99 20.19 0.43
CA ARG A 219 -9.87 19.06 0.79
C ARG A 219 -10.20 18.24 -0.45
N TYR A 220 -10.33 16.95 -0.25
CA TYR A 220 -10.77 16.00 -1.27
C TYR A 220 -11.78 15.05 -0.63
N ASN A 221 -12.57 14.37 -1.46
CA ASN A 221 -13.38 13.27 -1.00
C ASN A 221 -12.49 12.02 -0.91
N SER A 222 -12.63 11.24 0.16
CA SER A 222 -11.87 10.02 0.38
C SER A 222 -12.76 8.90 0.88
N ILE A 223 -12.19 7.69 0.89
CA ILE A 223 -12.75 6.53 1.55
C ILE A 223 -11.83 6.16 2.69
N LEU A 224 -12.36 6.23 3.92
CA LEU A 224 -11.65 5.82 5.12
C LEU A 224 -11.90 4.32 5.37
N VAL A 225 -10.81 3.56 5.49
CA VAL A 225 -10.82 2.10 5.64
C VAL A 225 -10.23 1.72 6.98
N GLY A 226 -10.91 0.85 7.72
CA GLY A 226 -10.39 0.28 8.96
C GLY A 226 -11.20 0.56 10.22
N PRO A 227 -10.80 -0.06 11.35
CA PRO A 227 -11.41 0.21 12.64
C PRO A 227 -10.99 1.59 13.18
N ALA A 228 -11.80 2.16 14.06
CA ALA A 228 -11.47 3.44 14.71
C ALA A 228 -10.32 3.31 15.73
N SER A 229 -10.13 2.13 16.31
CA SER A 229 -9.11 1.83 17.31
C SER A 229 -8.53 0.43 17.09
N VAL A 230 -7.30 0.21 17.56
CA VAL A 230 -6.67 -1.12 17.57
C VAL A 230 -7.44 -1.98 18.58
N PRO A 231 -7.99 -3.14 18.20
CA PRO A 231 -8.62 -4.04 19.15
C PRO A 231 -7.57 -4.56 20.15
N LEU A 232 -7.78 -4.33 21.44
CA LEU A 232 -6.95 -4.90 22.48
C LEU A 232 -7.34 -6.38 22.66
N ALA A 233 -6.88 -7.24 21.76
CA ALA A 233 -7.03 -8.68 21.94
C ALA A 233 -5.93 -9.18 22.86
N THR A 234 -6.29 -9.66 24.04
CA THR A 234 -5.40 -10.39 24.95
C THR A 234 -5.62 -11.89 24.74
N ALA A 235 -4.60 -12.63 24.29
CA ALA A 235 -4.69 -14.08 24.27
C ALA A 235 -4.54 -14.61 25.71
N ALA A 236 -5.55 -15.34 26.21
CA ALA A 236 -5.46 -16.03 27.50
C ALA A 236 -4.35 -17.10 27.43
N GLY A 237 -3.32 -16.96 28.29
CA GLY A 237 -2.17 -17.85 28.31
C GLY A 237 -2.54 -19.28 28.70
N GLY A 238 -2.11 -20.26 27.91
CA GLY A 238 -2.04 -21.65 28.34
C GLY A 238 -0.94 -21.81 29.39
N ALA A 239 -1.23 -22.50 30.48
CA ALA A 239 -0.29 -22.78 31.56
C ALA A 239 0.86 -23.67 31.06
N GLY A 240 1.93 -23.06 30.56
CA GLY A 240 3.13 -23.77 30.13
C GLY A 240 4.26 -22.81 29.78
N SER A 241 5.34 -22.87 30.57
CA SER A 241 6.62 -22.15 30.40
C SER A 241 6.55 -20.61 30.42
N ALA A 242 7.46 -19.99 31.19
CA ALA A 242 7.57 -18.54 31.37
C ALA A 242 8.08 -17.83 30.10
N VAL A 243 7.21 -17.66 29.10
CA VAL A 243 7.51 -16.88 27.91
C VAL A 243 7.13 -15.43 28.15
N ALA A 244 8.10 -14.53 28.01
CA ALA A 244 7.89 -13.09 28.20
C ALA A 244 6.78 -12.54 27.26
N PRO A 245 6.07 -11.48 27.68
CA PRO A 245 5.08 -10.82 26.83
C PRO A 245 5.68 -10.41 25.49
N HIS A 246 5.03 -10.78 24.39
CA HIS A 246 5.50 -10.44 23.04
C HIS A 246 4.34 -10.29 22.06
N TRP A 247 4.55 -9.47 21.04
CA TRP A 247 3.61 -9.35 19.93
C TRP A 247 3.72 -10.53 18.99
N ARG A 248 2.59 -11.19 18.74
CA ARG A 248 2.41 -12.08 17.61
C ARG A 248 1.87 -11.27 16.43
N ARG A 249 2.54 -11.35 15.28
CA ARG A 249 2.15 -10.64 14.06
C ARG A 249 0.81 -11.11 13.52
N GLY A 250 0.09 -10.18 12.92
CA GLY A 250 -1.10 -10.52 12.17
C GLY A 250 -0.75 -11.21 10.85
N HIS A 251 -1.71 -11.85 10.21
CA HIS A 251 -1.52 -12.39 8.87
C HIS A 251 -2.84 -12.57 8.12
N PHE A 252 -2.76 -12.45 6.80
CA PHE A 252 -3.81 -12.88 5.87
C PHE A 252 -3.58 -14.33 5.48
N ARG A 253 -4.65 -15.14 5.45
CA ARG A 253 -4.61 -16.52 4.94
C ARG A 253 -5.96 -17.02 4.49
N MET A 254 -5.95 -18.10 3.72
CA MET A 254 -7.16 -18.87 3.42
C MET A 254 -7.48 -19.85 4.56
N GLN A 255 -8.68 -19.74 5.11
CA GLN A 255 -9.18 -20.65 6.14
C GLN A 255 -10.22 -21.62 5.55
N PRO A 256 -10.03 -22.94 5.70
CA PRO A 256 -11.06 -23.93 5.45
C PRO A 256 -12.31 -23.67 6.29
N PHE A 257 -13.49 -23.78 5.69
CA PHE A 257 -14.77 -23.66 6.40
C PHE A 257 -15.88 -24.46 5.70
N GLY A 258 -17.07 -24.47 6.31
CA GLY A 258 -18.25 -25.16 5.78
C GLY A 258 -18.23 -26.67 6.00
N ALA A 259 -19.23 -27.36 5.45
CA ALA A 259 -19.36 -28.81 5.57
C ALA A 259 -18.10 -29.52 5.01
N GLY A 260 -17.49 -30.38 5.83
CA GLY A 260 -16.31 -31.15 5.46
C GLY A 260 -15.07 -30.31 5.13
N ASN A 261 -15.01 -29.03 5.55
CA ASN A 261 -13.90 -28.13 5.24
C ASN A 261 -13.61 -28.00 3.73
N GLN A 262 -14.63 -28.08 2.87
CA GLN A 262 -14.44 -27.98 1.41
C GLN A 262 -14.42 -26.54 0.91
N GLN A 263 -14.97 -25.60 1.67
CA GLN A 263 -14.98 -24.18 1.28
C GLN A 263 -13.75 -23.48 1.85
N ARG A 264 -13.35 -22.37 1.23
CA ARG A 264 -12.23 -21.54 1.70
C ARG A 264 -12.66 -20.08 1.75
N LYS A 265 -12.28 -19.38 2.81
CA LYS A 265 -12.51 -17.94 2.96
C LYS A 265 -11.22 -17.21 3.31
N LEU A 266 -11.05 -16.01 2.77
CA LEU A 266 -10.00 -15.11 3.21
C LEU A 266 -10.30 -14.64 4.62
N ILE A 267 -9.31 -14.71 5.51
CA ILE A 267 -9.39 -14.14 6.84
C ILE A 267 -8.18 -13.26 7.11
N PHE A 268 -8.38 -12.27 7.98
CA PHE A 268 -7.31 -11.51 8.59
C PHE A 268 -7.26 -11.86 10.08
N VAL A 269 -6.14 -12.42 10.52
CA VAL A 269 -5.83 -12.59 11.94
C VAL A 269 -5.06 -11.35 12.36
N ALA A 270 -5.68 -10.49 13.18
CA ALA A 270 -5.03 -9.27 13.66
C ALA A 270 -3.80 -9.61 14.55
N PRO A 271 -2.79 -8.73 14.62
CA PRO A 271 -1.71 -8.86 15.60
C PRO A 271 -2.26 -8.82 17.04
N VAL A 272 -1.67 -9.63 17.92
CA VAL A 272 -2.13 -9.86 19.30
C VAL A 272 -0.94 -9.84 20.24
N LEU A 273 -1.12 -9.25 21.43
CA LEU A 273 -0.15 -9.32 22.50
C LEU A 273 -0.33 -10.63 23.27
N ILE A 274 0.71 -11.45 23.28
CA ILE A 274 0.74 -12.74 23.97
C ILE A 274 1.33 -12.53 25.37
N HIS A 275 0.79 -13.25 26.36
CA HIS A 275 1.17 -13.14 27.79
C HIS A 275 1.01 -11.72 28.37
N ALA A 276 -0.04 -11.00 27.94
CA ALA A 276 -0.33 -9.66 28.43
C ALA A 276 -0.57 -9.60 29.95
N ASP A 277 -0.96 -10.72 30.56
CA ASP A 277 -1.13 -10.91 32.01
C ASP A 277 0.19 -10.81 32.80
N GLN A 278 1.33 -11.01 32.15
CA GLN A 278 2.66 -11.01 32.77
C GLN A 278 3.42 -9.69 32.55
N LEU A 279 2.76 -8.67 32.01
CA LEU A 279 3.36 -7.37 31.74
C LEU A 279 3.62 -6.61 33.05
N GLN A 280 4.88 -6.56 33.46
CA GLN A 280 5.38 -5.68 34.50
C GLN A 280 6.21 -4.58 33.83
N GLY A 281 5.57 -3.48 33.43
CA GLY A 281 6.23 -2.33 32.78
C GLY A 281 5.64 -1.96 31.43
N ASP A 282 6.45 -1.35 30.57
CA ASP A 282 6.03 -0.87 29.25
C ASP A 282 5.67 -2.01 28.29
N VAL A 283 4.63 -1.79 27.47
CA VAL A 283 4.20 -2.74 26.45
C VAL A 283 5.36 -2.99 25.47
N PRO A 284 5.73 -4.25 25.18
CA PRO A 284 6.83 -4.54 24.26
C PRO A 284 6.57 -3.90 22.91
N VAL A 285 7.57 -3.29 22.30
CA VAL A 285 7.46 -2.79 20.92
C VAL A 285 7.39 -4.01 19.99
N PRO A 286 6.50 -4.04 18.99
CA PRO A 286 6.51 -5.08 17.96
C PRO A 286 7.90 -5.17 17.34
N LYS A 287 8.46 -6.39 17.25
CA LYS A 287 9.80 -6.57 16.65
C LYS A 287 9.76 -6.17 15.17
N PRO A 288 10.56 -5.18 14.73
CA PRO A 288 10.74 -4.94 13.30
C PRO A 288 11.59 -6.09 12.75
N TYR A 289 11.00 -6.96 11.93
CA TYR A 289 11.79 -7.98 11.24
C TYR A 289 12.12 -7.50 9.82
N ARG A 290 13.43 -7.47 9.52
CA ARG A 290 13.95 -7.30 8.16
C ARG A 290 13.45 -8.48 7.32
N ALA A 291 12.94 -8.23 6.12
CA ALA A 291 12.61 -9.29 5.18
C ALA A 291 13.80 -10.25 5.09
N GLY A 292 13.56 -11.53 5.35
CA GLY A 292 14.61 -12.51 5.60
C GLY A 292 15.59 -12.62 4.45
N THR A 293 16.87 -12.60 4.81
CA THR A 293 17.97 -13.19 4.06
C THR A 293 17.54 -14.55 3.53
N LEU A 294 17.54 -14.73 2.21
CA LEU A 294 17.56 -16.04 1.59
C LEU A 294 18.82 -16.75 2.12
N ALA A 295 18.63 -17.67 3.06
CA ALA A 295 19.67 -18.61 3.44
C ALA A 295 19.92 -19.49 2.20
N ALA A 296 20.96 -19.16 1.45
CA ALA A 296 21.55 -20.04 0.47
C ALA A 296 21.91 -21.36 1.18
N SER A 297 21.12 -22.39 0.91
CA SER A 297 21.45 -23.74 1.31
C SER A 297 22.50 -24.24 0.34
N VAL A 298 23.73 -24.33 0.84
CA VAL A 298 24.81 -25.09 0.24
C VAL A 298 24.40 -26.56 0.18
N VAL A 299 24.35 -27.12 -1.03
CA VAL A 299 24.77 -28.50 -1.33
C VAL A 299 25.51 -28.47 -2.65
#